data_AF-A0A8C5Z768-F1
#
_entry.id   AF-A0A8C5Z768-F1
#
_cell.length_a   1.000
_cell.length_b   1.000
_cell.length_c   1.000
_cell.angle_alpha   90.00
_cell.angle_beta   90.00
_cell.angle_gamma   90.00
#
_symmetry.space_group_name_H-M   'P 1'
#
loop_
_entity.id
_entity.type
_entity.pdbx_description
1 polymer ?
#
loop_
_entity_poly.entity_id
_entity_poly.type
_entity_poly.pdbx_seq_one_letter_code
_entity_poly.pdbx_strand_id
1 'polypeptide(L)'
;IMLALAGLPLFFLECSLGQFASLGPVSVWKILPLFQGVGITMVLISIFVTIYYNVIIGYSLYYMFASFQSELPWKNCSSWSDSNCSRTPIDPGILMNNYTIESVNKSKVALQRSNGMDETGEIVWYLALCLLLAWIIVGAALFKGIKSSGKVVYFTALFPYVVLFILLIRGATLEGASKGISYYIGAQSNFTKLSEAEVWKDAATQIFYSLSVAWGGLVALSSYNKFNNNCFSDAIVVCLTNCFTSVIAGFAIFSILGHMAHISGQEVSQVVKSGFDLAFIAYPEALAQLPGGPFWSILFFFMLLTLGLDSQFASIETITTTIQDLFPKVMKKMRIPITLGCCLVLFLLGLTCVTQVYYSFFFS
;
A
#
# COMPACT_ATOMS: atom_id res chain seq x y z
N ILE A 1 -4.09 -18.13 -13.32
CA ILE A 1 -5.43 -18.76 -13.31
C ILE A 1 -6.46 -17.87 -12.63
N MET A 2 -6.31 -17.53 -11.33
CA MET A 2 -7.29 -16.68 -10.63
C MET A 2 -7.50 -15.30 -11.28
N LEU A 3 -6.43 -14.68 -11.80
CA LEU A 3 -6.53 -13.48 -12.62
C LEU A 3 -7.46 -13.65 -13.84
N ALA A 4 -7.26 -14.73 -14.60
CA ALA A 4 -7.97 -14.95 -15.87
C ALA A 4 -9.44 -15.34 -15.66
N LEU A 5 -9.72 -16.16 -14.63
CA LEU A 5 -11.06 -16.72 -14.40
C LEU A 5 -11.94 -15.88 -13.46
N ALA A 6 -11.34 -15.10 -12.56
CA ALA A 6 -12.08 -14.30 -11.58
C ALA A 6 -11.76 -12.81 -11.70
N GLY A 7 -10.48 -12.43 -11.63
CA GLY A 7 -10.07 -11.02 -11.61
C GLY A 7 -10.52 -10.24 -12.83
N LEU A 8 -10.09 -10.66 -14.02
CA LEU A 8 -10.37 -9.98 -15.28
C LEU A 8 -11.89 -9.91 -15.61
N PRO A 9 -12.67 -11.01 -15.48
CA PRO A 9 -14.12 -10.93 -15.68
C PRO A 9 -14.82 -9.94 -14.74
N LEU A 10 -14.47 -9.93 -13.45
CA LEU A 10 -15.07 -9.02 -12.47
C LEU A 10 -14.66 -7.57 -12.70
N PHE A 11 -13.39 -7.33 -13.02
CA PHE A 11 -12.90 -6.00 -13.37
C PHE A 11 -13.63 -5.45 -14.59
N PHE A 12 -13.75 -6.25 -15.65
CA PHE A 12 -14.48 -5.86 -16.85
C PHE A 12 -15.97 -5.62 -16.57
N LEU A 13 -16.59 -6.46 -15.74
CA LEU A 13 -17.99 -6.29 -15.33
C LEU A 13 -18.22 -4.93 -14.67
N GLU A 14 -17.41 -4.53 -13.70
CA GLU A 14 -17.56 -3.23 -13.03
C GLU A 14 -17.28 -2.06 -13.97
N CYS A 15 -16.24 -2.16 -14.79
CA CYS A 15 -15.92 -1.11 -15.75
C CYS A 15 -17.03 -0.90 -16.78
N SER A 16 -17.55 -1.99 -17.36
CA SER A 16 -18.64 -1.93 -18.33
C SER A 16 -19.94 -1.43 -17.69
N LEU A 17 -20.27 -1.88 -16.48
CA LEU A 17 -21.45 -1.44 -15.74
C LEU A 17 -21.38 0.06 -15.41
N GLY A 18 -20.24 0.53 -14.91
CA GLY A 18 -20.01 1.95 -14.61
C GLY A 18 -20.10 2.83 -15.86
N GLN A 19 -19.40 2.44 -16.93
CA GLN A 19 -19.41 3.18 -18.20
C GLN A 19 -20.81 3.23 -18.84
N PHE A 20 -21.52 2.10 -18.87
CA PHE A 20 -22.85 2.02 -19.46
C PHE A 20 -23.86 2.89 -18.71
N ALA A 21 -23.85 2.83 -17.38
CA ALA A 21 -24.81 3.56 -16.56
C ALA A 21 -24.44 5.05 -16.39
N SER A 22 -23.15 5.40 -16.47
CA SER A 22 -22.65 6.74 -16.13
C SER A 22 -23.10 7.21 -14.74
N LEU A 23 -23.11 6.27 -13.79
CA LEU A 23 -23.53 6.45 -12.40
C LEU A 23 -22.52 5.81 -11.45
N GLY A 24 -22.42 6.35 -10.24
CA GLY A 24 -21.63 5.81 -9.15
C GLY A 24 -22.18 4.50 -8.59
N PRO A 25 -21.43 3.86 -7.66
CA PRO A 25 -21.64 2.48 -7.25
C PRO A 25 -22.96 2.23 -6.51
N VAL A 26 -23.58 3.21 -5.87
CA VAL A 26 -24.93 3.05 -5.30
C VAL A 26 -26.01 3.23 -6.35
N SER A 27 -25.87 4.27 -7.19
CA SER A 27 -26.88 4.66 -8.18
C SER A 27 -26.98 3.67 -9.33
N VAL A 28 -25.92 2.94 -9.64
CA VAL A 28 -25.93 1.92 -10.71
C VAL A 28 -26.90 0.77 -10.42
N TRP A 29 -27.14 0.45 -9.14
CA TRP A 29 -28.09 -0.58 -8.73
C TRP A 29 -29.56 -0.19 -8.89
N LYS A 30 -29.88 0.98 -9.44
CA LYS A 30 -31.24 1.31 -9.89
C LYS A 30 -31.77 0.30 -10.93
N ILE A 31 -30.88 -0.45 -11.59
CA ILE A 31 -31.23 -1.59 -12.45
C ILE A 31 -31.96 -2.71 -11.67
N LEU A 32 -31.61 -2.93 -10.41
CA LEU A 32 -32.17 -3.94 -9.52
C LEU A 32 -32.25 -3.37 -8.08
N PRO A 33 -33.32 -2.61 -7.75
CA PRO A 33 -33.41 -1.90 -6.46
C PRO A 33 -33.28 -2.80 -5.22
N LEU A 34 -33.68 -4.08 -5.33
CA LEU A 34 -33.50 -5.07 -4.27
C LEU A 34 -32.03 -5.22 -3.84
N PHE A 35 -31.09 -5.02 -4.76
CA PHE A 35 -29.64 -5.14 -4.52
C PHE A 35 -28.94 -3.80 -4.33
N GLN A 36 -29.67 -2.71 -4.09
CA GLN A 36 -29.06 -1.41 -3.80
C GLN A 36 -28.10 -1.44 -2.58
N GLY A 37 -28.34 -2.36 -1.63
CA GLY A 37 -27.44 -2.61 -0.50
C GLY A 37 -26.02 -3.03 -0.89
N VAL A 38 -25.82 -3.63 -2.07
CA VAL A 38 -24.49 -3.99 -2.58
C VAL A 38 -23.66 -2.73 -2.80
N GLY A 39 -24.22 -1.73 -3.49
CA GLY A 39 -23.54 -0.46 -3.71
C GLY A 39 -23.25 0.31 -2.43
N ILE A 40 -24.16 0.26 -1.44
CA ILE A 40 -23.94 0.88 -0.13
C ILE A 40 -22.75 0.19 0.58
N THR A 41 -22.69 -1.14 0.52
CA THR A 41 -21.60 -1.92 1.12
C THR A 41 -20.26 -1.61 0.46
N MET A 42 -20.20 -1.49 -0.87
CA MET A 42 -19.01 -1.07 -1.61
C MET A 42 -18.45 0.26 -1.09
N VAL A 43 -19.32 1.24 -0.87
CA VAL A 43 -18.93 2.57 -0.36
C VAL A 43 -18.50 2.51 1.11
N LEU A 44 -19.17 1.71 1.95
CA LEU A 44 -18.78 1.53 3.35
C LEU A 44 -17.39 0.88 3.46
N ILE A 45 -17.11 -0.15 2.66
CA ILE A 45 -15.78 -0.77 2.58
C ILE A 45 -14.74 0.28 2.18
N SER A 46 -15.04 1.06 1.13
CA SER A 46 -14.15 2.15 0.70
C SER A 46 -13.88 3.16 1.82
N ILE A 47 -14.88 3.54 2.61
CA ILE A 47 -14.71 4.44 3.77
C ILE A 47 -13.76 3.84 4.80
N PHE A 48 -13.97 2.61 5.22
CA PHE A 48 -13.11 1.97 6.22
C PHE A 48 -11.67 1.82 5.74
N VAL A 49 -11.49 1.39 4.49
CA VAL A 49 -10.16 1.22 3.92
C VAL A 49 -9.44 2.55 3.76
N THR A 50 -10.15 3.57 3.33
CA THR A 50 -9.60 4.91 3.16
C THR A 50 -8.97 5.45 4.45
N ILE A 51 -9.60 5.19 5.61
CA ILE A 51 -9.13 5.67 6.92
C ILE A 51 -7.73 5.10 7.22
N TYR A 52 -7.58 3.77 7.25
CA TYR A 52 -6.30 3.16 7.61
C TYR A 52 -5.26 3.26 6.48
N TYR A 53 -5.69 3.27 5.23
CA TYR A 53 -4.74 3.32 4.11
C TYR A 53 -4.04 4.67 4.02
N ASN A 54 -4.72 5.78 4.36
CA ASN A 54 -4.06 7.09 4.38
C ASN A 54 -3.06 7.22 5.54
N VAL A 55 -3.16 6.38 6.57
CA VAL A 55 -2.15 6.26 7.64
C VAL A 55 -0.85 5.66 7.10
N ILE A 56 -0.92 4.68 6.19
CA ILE A 56 0.27 4.12 5.50
C ILE A 56 0.99 5.21 4.69
N ILE A 57 0.23 6.12 4.07
CA ILE A 57 0.78 7.28 3.37
C ILE A 57 1.43 8.26 4.36
N GLY A 58 0.79 8.48 5.52
CA GLY A 58 1.37 9.23 6.63
C GLY A 58 2.71 8.65 7.10
N TYR A 59 2.81 7.32 7.26
CA TYR A 59 4.08 6.65 7.55
C TYR A 59 5.11 6.84 6.43
N SER A 60 4.71 6.74 5.17
CA SER A 60 5.61 7.00 4.03
C SER A 60 6.17 8.42 4.09
N LEU A 61 5.35 9.42 4.40
CA LEU A 61 5.80 10.80 4.60
C LEU A 61 6.77 10.94 5.78
N TYR A 62 6.45 10.32 6.92
CA TYR A 62 7.33 10.33 8.09
C TYR A 62 8.70 9.76 7.78
N TYR A 63 8.76 8.55 7.21
CA TYR A 63 10.02 7.90 6.85
C TYR A 63 10.78 8.65 5.76
N MET A 64 10.08 9.25 4.79
CA MET A 64 10.68 10.12 3.78
C MET A 64 11.34 11.33 4.45
N PHE A 65 10.65 12.05 5.35
CA PHE A 65 11.21 13.20 6.07
C PHE A 65 12.38 12.80 6.98
N ALA A 66 12.25 11.67 7.69
CA ALA A 66 13.30 11.11 8.52
C ALA A 66 14.54 10.64 7.73
N SER A 67 14.42 10.50 6.40
CA SER A 67 15.55 10.16 5.51
C SER A 67 16.36 11.38 5.07
N PHE A 68 15.93 12.63 5.32
CA PHE A 68 16.69 13.85 4.99
C PHE A 68 17.79 14.16 6.01
N GLN A 69 18.64 13.19 6.28
CA GLN A 69 19.80 13.30 7.16
C GLN A 69 20.93 12.40 6.67
N SER A 70 22.16 12.69 7.11
CA SER A 70 23.36 11.97 6.66
C SER A 70 23.37 10.50 7.08
N GLU A 71 22.86 10.21 8.28
CA GLU A 71 22.75 8.86 8.82
C GLU A 71 21.30 8.53 9.12
N LEU A 72 20.77 7.43 8.56
CA LEU A 72 19.38 7.04 8.75
C LEU A 72 19.09 6.64 10.20
N PRO A 73 17.93 7.03 10.77
CA PRO A 73 17.63 6.76 12.18
C PRO A 73 17.67 5.26 12.48
N TRP A 74 17.12 4.43 11.60
CA TRP A 74 17.01 2.98 11.77
C TRP A 74 18.30 2.21 11.44
N LYS A 75 19.40 2.90 11.09
CA LYS A 75 20.67 2.23 10.78
C LYS A 75 21.35 1.68 12.04
N ASN A 76 21.41 2.48 13.11
CA ASN A 76 22.12 2.14 14.34
C ASN A 76 21.17 2.05 15.54
N CYS A 77 21.55 1.22 16.51
CA CYS A 77 20.97 1.27 17.85
C CYS A 77 21.37 2.59 18.51
N SER A 78 20.39 3.44 18.83
CA SER A 78 20.56 4.77 19.41
C SER A 78 19.86 4.87 20.77
N SER A 79 19.76 6.07 21.35
CA SER A 79 19.18 6.29 22.68
C SER A 79 17.71 5.91 22.81
N TRP A 80 17.00 5.82 21.68
CA TRP A 80 15.63 5.33 21.64
C TRP A 80 15.56 3.81 21.47
N SER A 81 16.65 3.07 21.25
CA SER A 81 16.57 1.62 21.05
C SER A 81 16.48 0.86 22.38
N ASP A 82 15.75 -0.27 22.41
CA ASP A 82 15.68 -1.14 23.60
C ASP A 82 17.08 -1.65 24.02
N SER A 83 17.23 -2.01 25.30
CA SER A 83 18.47 -2.57 25.87
C SER A 83 18.97 -3.85 25.17
N ASN A 84 18.10 -4.53 24.40
CA ASN A 84 18.40 -5.73 23.62
C ASN A 84 18.78 -5.44 22.16
N CYS A 85 18.99 -4.17 21.78
CA CYS A 85 19.39 -3.83 20.41
C CYS A 85 20.86 -4.24 20.15
N SER A 86 21.06 -5.31 19.39
CA SER A 86 22.41 -5.77 19.00
C SER A 86 22.86 -5.16 17.68
N ARG A 87 24.15 -4.83 17.62
CA ARG A 87 24.83 -4.30 16.42
C ARG A 87 25.45 -5.40 15.55
N THR A 88 25.57 -6.63 16.05
CA THR A 88 26.32 -7.70 15.38
C THR A 88 25.39 -8.76 14.79
N PRO A 89 25.65 -9.24 13.56
CA PRO A 89 25.12 -10.52 13.09
C PRO A 89 25.52 -11.59 14.10
N ILE A 90 24.58 -12.46 14.47
CA ILE A 90 24.84 -13.56 15.40
C ILE A 90 25.92 -14.45 14.78
N ASP A 91 27.07 -14.53 15.44
CA ASP A 91 28.17 -15.42 15.04
C ASP A 91 27.68 -16.88 15.20
N PRO A 92 27.73 -17.74 14.17
CA PRO A 92 27.18 -19.10 14.25
C PRO A 92 27.89 -20.02 15.26
N GLY A 93 28.98 -19.57 15.87
CA GLY A 93 29.84 -20.34 16.76
C GLY A 93 29.49 -20.30 18.25
N ILE A 94 28.50 -19.50 18.69
CA ILE A 94 28.11 -19.43 20.10
C ILE A 94 26.79 -20.17 20.32
N LEU A 95 26.88 -21.40 20.84
CA LEU A 95 25.77 -22.10 21.49
C LEU A 95 25.34 -21.31 22.73
N MET A 96 24.51 -20.28 22.53
CA MET A 96 23.82 -19.62 23.63
C MET A 96 22.38 -20.15 23.68
N ASN A 97 22.14 -20.96 24.71
CA ASN A 97 20.84 -21.53 25.05
C ASN A 97 19.75 -20.45 25.09
N ASN A 98 18.60 -20.74 24.45
CA ASN A 98 17.29 -20.11 24.68
C ASN A 98 17.16 -18.59 24.49
N TYR A 99 17.70 -18.01 23.41
CA TYR A 99 17.23 -16.68 22.97
C TYR A 99 17.03 -16.63 21.46
N THR A 100 15.79 -16.82 21.03
CA THR A 100 15.30 -16.32 19.73
C THR A 100 15.33 -14.79 19.78
N ILE A 101 16.48 -14.19 19.47
CA ILE A 101 16.62 -12.73 19.35
C ILE A 101 16.10 -12.37 17.97
N GLU A 102 14.78 -12.23 17.88
CA GLU A 102 14.11 -11.65 16.73
C GLU A 102 14.63 -10.23 16.49
N SER A 103 14.79 -9.87 15.21
CA SER A 103 15.10 -8.53 14.67
C SER A 103 14.01 -7.47 14.97
N VAL A 104 13.29 -7.60 16.08
CA VAL A 104 12.02 -6.91 16.39
C VAL A 104 12.19 -5.63 17.24
N ASN A 105 13.38 -5.32 17.76
CA ASN A 105 13.50 -4.22 18.74
C ASN A 105 14.07 -2.88 18.23
N LYS A 106 14.31 -2.72 16.92
CA LYS A 106 14.63 -1.39 16.33
C LYS A 106 13.37 -0.59 15.95
N SER A 107 12.20 -1.21 15.78
CA SER A 107 10.98 -0.54 15.33
C SER A 107 10.04 -0.11 16.45
N LYS A 108 10.14 -0.72 17.65
CA LYS A 108 9.24 -0.44 18.78
C LYS A 108 9.24 1.03 19.22
N VAL A 109 10.37 1.71 19.18
CA VAL A 109 10.48 3.07 19.77
C VAL A 109 10.38 4.18 18.73
N ALA A 110 10.78 3.96 17.47
CA ALA A 110 10.49 4.89 16.38
C ALA A 110 8.98 5.07 16.14
N LEU A 111 8.18 4.04 16.47
CA LEU A 111 6.72 4.02 16.32
C LEU A 111 5.98 4.16 17.66
N GLN A 112 6.70 4.32 18.79
CA GLN A 112 6.16 4.39 20.16
C GLN A 112 5.07 3.34 20.46
N ARG A 113 5.39 2.05 20.29
CA ARG A 113 4.44 0.95 20.47
C ARG A 113 4.05 0.79 21.95
N SER A 114 2.75 0.65 22.24
CA SER A 114 2.26 0.31 23.58
C SER A 114 2.54 -1.16 23.97
N ASN A 115 2.52 -1.45 25.26
CA ASN A 115 2.74 -2.78 25.82
C ASN A 115 1.49 -3.69 25.81
N GLY A 116 0.31 -3.17 25.45
CA GLY A 116 -0.95 -3.92 25.51
C GLY A 116 -2.08 -3.31 24.68
N MET A 117 -3.12 -4.14 24.43
CA MET A 117 -4.31 -3.81 23.63
C MET A 117 -5.39 -3.04 24.41
N ASP A 118 -5.29 -3.03 25.75
CA ASP A 118 -6.32 -2.46 26.65
C ASP A 118 -6.13 -0.96 26.93
N GLU A 119 -5.06 -0.34 26.42
CA GLU A 119 -4.80 1.09 26.55
C GLU A 119 -4.96 1.73 25.17
N THR A 120 -5.68 2.85 25.04
CA THR A 120 -5.85 3.53 23.73
C THR A 120 -4.61 4.33 23.33
N GLY A 121 -3.69 4.54 24.29
CA GLY A 121 -2.46 5.30 24.11
C GLY A 121 -2.71 6.77 23.79
N GLU A 122 -1.65 7.57 23.73
CA GLU A 122 -1.75 8.95 23.25
C GLU A 122 -1.61 9.01 21.73
N ILE A 123 -2.17 10.06 21.12
CA ILE A 123 -1.96 10.36 19.69
C ILE A 123 -0.49 10.77 19.49
N VAL A 124 0.19 10.08 18.57
CA VAL A 124 1.56 10.38 18.19
C VAL A 124 1.55 11.62 17.29
N TRP A 125 1.82 12.79 17.88
CA TRP A 125 1.60 14.09 17.23
C TRP A 125 2.31 14.26 15.87
N TYR A 126 3.53 13.75 15.71
CA TYR A 126 4.26 13.87 14.44
C TYR A 126 3.67 12.98 13.34
N LEU A 127 3.12 11.81 13.69
CA LEU A 127 2.35 10.98 12.75
C LEU A 127 1.01 11.63 12.41
N ALA A 128 0.36 12.29 13.38
CA ALA A 128 -0.86 13.06 13.13
C ALA A 128 -0.61 14.23 12.15
N LEU A 129 0.55 14.90 12.23
CA LEU A 129 0.95 15.92 11.26
C LEU A 129 1.23 15.32 9.87
N CYS A 130 1.89 14.16 9.79
CA CYS A 130 2.11 13.48 8.51
C CYS A 130 0.78 13.01 7.89
N LEU A 131 -0.15 12.51 8.70
CA LEU A 131 -1.50 12.15 8.27
C LEU A 131 -2.28 13.37 7.78
N LEU A 132 -2.20 14.50 8.50
CA LEU A 132 -2.80 15.76 8.07
C LEU A 132 -2.24 16.20 6.71
N LEU A 133 -0.91 16.14 6.53
CA LEU A 133 -0.27 16.46 5.27
C LEU A 133 -0.73 15.52 4.14
N ALA A 134 -0.84 14.21 4.40
CA ALA A 134 -1.37 13.25 3.43
C ALA A 134 -2.79 13.63 2.98
N TRP A 135 -3.68 13.99 3.92
CA TRP A 135 -5.02 14.45 3.61
C TRP A 135 -5.06 15.78 2.84
N ILE A 136 -4.15 16.71 3.14
CA ILE A 136 -4.01 17.96 2.37
C ILE A 136 -3.60 17.65 0.93
N ILE A 137 -2.64 16.73 0.71
CA ILE A 137 -2.21 16.32 -0.62
C ILE A 137 -3.37 15.68 -1.40
N VAL A 138 -4.11 14.76 -0.76
CA VAL A 138 -5.28 14.11 -1.37
C VAL A 138 -6.36 15.13 -1.73
N GLY A 139 -6.73 16.02 -0.81
CA GLY A 139 -7.72 17.07 -1.04
C GLY A 139 -7.31 18.05 -2.14
N ALA A 140 -6.02 18.42 -2.20
CA ALA A 140 -5.48 19.28 -3.24
C ALA A 140 -5.50 18.60 -4.62
N ALA A 141 -5.07 17.34 -4.71
CA ALA A 141 -5.09 16.58 -5.96
C ALA A 141 -6.51 16.40 -6.51
N LEU A 142 -7.50 16.20 -5.62
CA LEU A 142 -8.91 16.02 -5.95
C LEU A 142 -9.72 17.32 -5.97
N PHE A 143 -9.09 18.49 -5.91
CA PHE A 143 -9.82 19.76 -5.80
C PHE A 143 -10.83 19.98 -6.94
N LYS A 144 -10.53 19.51 -8.16
CA LYS A 144 -11.47 19.48 -9.31
C LYS A 144 -11.91 18.05 -9.67
N GLY A 145 -11.81 17.14 -8.71
CA GLY A 145 -11.82 15.68 -8.81
C GLY A 145 -11.09 15.16 -10.04
N ILE A 146 -11.69 14.25 -10.83
CA ILE A 146 -11.02 13.58 -11.97
C ILE A 146 -10.33 14.51 -12.99
N LYS A 147 -10.73 15.78 -13.11
CA LYS A 147 -10.06 16.75 -14.00
C LYS A 147 -8.70 17.22 -13.47
N SER A 148 -8.55 17.22 -12.15
CA SER A 148 -7.31 17.57 -11.44
C SER A 148 -6.50 16.31 -11.17
N SER A 149 -7.10 15.29 -10.53
CA SER A 149 -6.39 14.05 -10.23
C SER A 149 -5.94 13.35 -11.51
N GLY A 150 -6.73 13.38 -12.58
CA GLY A 150 -6.35 12.87 -13.90
C GLY A 150 -5.08 13.53 -14.50
N LYS A 151 -4.67 14.71 -14.03
CA LYS A 151 -3.36 15.32 -14.39
C LYS A 151 -2.25 14.89 -13.43
N VAL A 152 -2.56 14.81 -12.14
CA VAL A 152 -1.63 14.39 -11.08
C VAL A 152 -1.16 12.95 -11.31
N VAL A 153 -2.07 12.06 -11.72
CA VAL A 153 -1.80 10.64 -11.99
C VAL A 153 -0.74 10.40 -13.08
N TYR A 154 -0.52 11.34 -14.01
CA TYR A 154 0.58 11.19 -14.97
C TYR A 154 1.94 11.13 -14.26
N PHE A 155 2.11 11.86 -13.16
CA PHE A 155 3.31 11.78 -12.36
C PHE A 155 3.22 10.61 -11.37
N THR A 156 2.16 10.55 -10.57
CA THR A 156 2.06 9.61 -9.45
C THR A 156 1.97 8.15 -9.91
N ALA A 157 1.41 7.87 -11.08
CA ALA A 157 1.37 6.51 -11.64
C ALA A 157 2.66 6.11 -12.35
N LEU A 158 3.37 7.04 -13.00
CA LEU A 158 4.59 6.74 -13.77
C LEU A 158 5.86 6.75 -12.91
N PHE A 159 5.93 7.64 -11.92
CA PHE A 159 7.11 7.79 -11.07
C PHE A 159 7.52 6.48 -10.35
N PRO A 160 6.58 5.67 -9.81
CA PRO A 160 6.91 4.37 -9.26
C PRO A 160 7.65 3.44 -10.22
N TYR A 161 7.32 3.43 -11.52
CA TYR A 161 8.04 2.61 -12.50
C TYR A 161 9.48 3.05 -12.68
N VAL A 162 9.74 4.36 -12.63
CA VAL A 162 11.11 4.91 -12.68
C VAL A 162 11.90 4.42 -11.48
N VAL A 163 11.33 4.51 -10.27
CA VAL A 163 11.98 4.06 -9.04
C VAL A 163 12.17 2.54 -9.03
N LEU A 164 11.16 1.76 -9.42
CA LEU A 164 11.26 0.30 -9.53
C LEU A 164 12.38 -0.11 -10.49
N PHE A 165 12.51 0.56 -11.64
CA PHE A 165 13.59 0.28 -12.58
C PHE A 165 14.97 0.59 -12.00
N ILE A 166 15.12 1.74 -11.32
CA ILE A 166 16.36 2.12 -10.63
C ILE A 166 16.72 1.12 -9.53
N LEU A 167 15.75 0.75 -8.68
CA LEU A 167 15.95 -0.22 -7.60
C LEU A 167 16.21 -1.63 -8.13
N LEU A 168 15.61 -2.01 -9.24
CA LEU A 168 15.88 -3.30 -9.89
C LEU A 168 17.31 -3.38 -10.40
N ILE A 169 17.79 -2.35 -11.11
CA ILE A 169 19.20 -2.29 -11.55
C ILE A 169 20.11 -2.31 -10.33
N ARG A 170 19.82 -1.46 -9.33
CA ARG A 170 20.66 -1.40 -8.13
C ARG A 170 20.70 -2.76 -7.45
N GLY A 171 19.54 -3.35 -7.17
CA GLY A 171 19.40 -4.65 -6.53
C GLY A 171 20.09 -5.78 -7.29
N ALA A 172 19.93 -5.83 -8.61
CA ALA A 172 20.59 -6.84 -9.45
C ALA A 172 22.12 -6.73 -9.48
N THR A 173 22.68 -5.55 -9.22
CA THR A 173 24.14 -5.34 -9.14
C THR A 173 24.75 -5.63 -7.77
N LEU A 174 23.93 -5.97 -6.76
CA LEU A 174 24.42 -6.28 -5.41
C LEU A 174 24.87 -7.73 -5.28
N GLU A 175 25.94 -7.95 -4.50
CA GLU A 175 26.36 -9.29 -4.11
C GLU A 175 25.27 -9.99 -3.30
N GLY A 176 25.01 -11.27 -3.61
CA GLY A 176 23.94 -12.03 -2.96
C GLY A 176 22.53 -11.82 -3.51
N ALA A 177 22.33 -10.90 -4.47
CA ALA A 177 21.01 -10.68 -5.09
C ALA A 177 20.40 -11.95 -5.69
N SER A 178 21.24 -12.84 -6.24
CA SER A 178 20.81 -14.13 -6.79
C SER A 178 20.13 -15.04 -5.77
N LYS A 179 20.50 -14.97 -4.48
CA LYS A 179 19.84 -15.74 -3.41
C LYS A 179 18.38 -15.32 -3.27
N GLY A 180 18.14 -14.02 -3.21
CA GLY A 180 16.78 -13.47 -3.10
C GLY A 180 15.95 -13.70 -4.34
N ILE A 181 16.53 -13.53 -5.53
CA ILE A 181 15.84 -13.83 -6.80
C ILE A 181 15.46 -15.31 -6.88
N SER A 182 16.38 -16.22 -6.51
CA SER A 182 16.12 -17.67 -6.52
C SER A 182 14.99 -18.05 -5.55
N TYR A 183 14.94 -17.40 -4.38
CA TYR A 183 13.84 -17.55 -3.44
C TYR A 183 12.51 -17.06 -4.04
N TYR A 184 12.51 -15.87 -4.66
CA TYR A 184 11.31 -15.26 -5.24
C TYR A 184 10.70 -16.06 -6.40
N ILE A 185 11.53 -16.50 -7.36
CA ILE A 185 11.06 -17.32 -8.49
C ILE A 185 10.73 -18.75 -8.06
N GLY A 186 11.00 -19.08 -6.80
CA GLY A 186 10.64 -20.36 -6.24
C GLY A 186 11.53 -21.52 -6.71
N ALA A 187 12.83 -21.30 -6.91
CA ALA A 187 13.77 -22.36 -7.31
C ALA A 187 13.82 -23.53 -6.31
N GLN A 188 13.45 -23.28 -5.05
CA GLN A 188 13.33 -24.27 -3.97
C GLN A 188 11.87 -24.59 -3.63
N SER A 189 10.91 -24.26 -4.51
CA SER A 189 9.49 -24.43 -4.22
C SER A 189 9.07 -25.89 -4.24
N ASN A 190 8.21 -26.24 -3.28
CA ASN A 190 7.52 -27.52 -3.27
C ASN A 190 6.22 -27.43 -4.08
N PHE A 191 6.22 -28.03 -5.29
CA PHE A 191 5.05 -28.07 -6.16
C PHE A 191 3.85 -28.84 -5.59
N THR A 192 4.05 -29.71 -4.59
CA THR A 192 2.91 -30.39 -3.93
C THR A 192 1.97 -29.39 -3.26
N LYS A 193 2.45 -28.19 -2.89
CA LYS A 193 1.61 -27.12 -2.34
C LYS A 193 0.50 -26.67 -3.28
N LEU A 194 0.63 -26.87 -4.60
CA LEU A 194 -0.46 -26.58 -5.54
C LEU A 194 -1.68 -27.49 -5.37
N SER A 195 -1.54 -28.61 -4.65
CA SER A 195 -2.68 -29.45 -4.24
C SER A 195 -3.42 -28.92 -3.02
N GLU A 196 -2.82 -27.98 -2.28
CA GLU A 196 -3.41 -27.38 -1.08
C GLU A 196 -4.36 -26.24 -1.49
N ALA A 197 -5.59 -26.29 -0.99
CA ALA A 197 -6.61 -25.27 -1.28
C ALA A 197 -6.21 -23.86 -0.80
N GLU A 198 -5.35 -23.78 0.23
CA GLU A 198 -4.87 -22.53 0.80
C GLU A 198 -4.09 -21.68 -0.21
N VAL A 199 -3.23 -22.28 -1.05
CA VAL A 199 -2.47 -21.56 -2.08
C VAL A 199 -3.41 -20.90 -3.09
N TRP A 200 -4.51 -21.56 -3.44
CA TRP A 200 -5.51 -21.03 -4.37
C TRP A 200 -6.39 -19.96 -3.73
N LYS A 201 -6.75 -20.13 -2.46
CA LYS A 201 -7.44 -19.13 -1.64
C LYS A 201 -6.60 -17.85 -1.59
N ASP A 202 -5.31 -17.95 -1.27
CA ASP A 202 -4.41 -16.80 -1.17
C ASP A 202 -4.21 -16.12 -2.53
N ALA A 203 -4.05 -16.91 -3.60
CA ALA A 203 -3.97 -16.37 -4.96
C ALA A 203 -5.25 -15.65 -5.38
N ALA A 204 -6.43 -16.16 -5.03
CA ALA A 204 -7.69 -15.48 -5.29
C ALA A 204 -7.78 -14.18 -4.49
N THR A 205 -7.57 -14.23 -3.18
CA THR A 205 -7.56 -13.07 -2.29
C THR A 205 -6.62 -11.98 -2.79
N GLN A 206 -5.38 -12.33 -3.17
CA GLN A 206 -4.40 -11.38 -3.73
C GLN A 206 -4.93 -10.69 -4.99
N ILE A 207 -5.55 -11.42 -5.92
CA ILE A 207 -6.11 -10.83 -7.14
C ILE A 207 -7.29 -9.90 -6.84
N PHE A 208 -8.18 -10.30 -5.93
CA PHE A 208 -9.33 -9.48 -5.56
C PHE A 208 -8.91 -8.15 -4.92
N TYR A 209 -7.98 -8.20 -3.95
CA TYR A 209 -7.45 -7.00 -3.31
C TYR A 209 -6.58 -6.17 -4.26
N SER A 210 -5.75 -6.79 -5.10
CA SER A 210 -4.84 -6.07 -6.01
C SER A 210 -5.58 -5.31 -7.12
N LEU A 211 -6.70 -5.83 -7.59
CA LEU A 211 -7.51 -5.17 -8.62
C LEU A 211 -8.59 -4.25 -8.04
N SER A 212 -8.76 -4.24 -6.71
CA SER A 212 -9.79 -3.47 -6.00
C SER A 212 -11.21 -3.71 -6.54
N VAL A 213 -11.49 -4.95 -6.97
CA VAL A 213 -12.83 -5.35 -7.45
C VAL A 213 -13.80 -5.45 -6.27
N ALA A 214 -15.07 -5.15 -6.51
CA ALA A 214 -16.16 -5.10 -5.53
C ALA A 214 -16.08 -3.95 -4.52
N TRP A 215 -15.29 -2.92 -4.79
CA TRP A 215 -15.11 -1.77 -3.87
C TRP A 215 -15.80 -0.50 -4.39
N GLY A 216 -16.35 -0.54 -5.61
CA GLY A 216 -17.09 0.57 -6.21
C GLY A 216 -16.23 1.62 -6.89
N GLY A 217 -14.91 1.61 -6.69
CA GLY A 217 -13.97 2.52 -7.35
C GLY A 217 -13.90 2.35 -8.86
N LEU A 218 -13.93 1.11 -9.36
CA LEU A 218 -13.94 0.84 -10.79
C LEU A 218 -15.22 1.36 -11.45
N VAL A 219 -16.38 1.14 -10.81
CA VAL A 219 -17.67 1.67 -11.26
C VAL A 219 -17.65 3.19 -11.26
N ALA A 220 -17.19 3.83 -10.18
CA ALA A 220 -17.12 5.28 -10.07
C ALA A 220 -16.21 5.90 -11.14
N LEU A 221 -15.00 5.38 -11.33
CA LEU A 221 -14.06 5.89 -12.33
C LEU A 221 -14.57 5.67 -13.76
N SER A 222 -15.11 4.48 -14.04
CA SER A 222 -15.62 4.14 -15.36
C SER A 222 -16.89 4.92 -15.72
N SER A 223 -17.64 5.42 -14.74
CA SER A 223 -18.81 6.30 -14.97
C SER A 223 -18.46 7.61 -15.69
N TYR A 224 -17.19 7.99 -15.72
CA TYR A 224 -16.70 9.16 -16.44
C TYR A 224 -16.20 8.86 -17.86
N ASN A 225 -16.16 7.60 -18.27
CA ASN A 225 -15.74 7.22 -19.61
C ASN A 225 -16.74 7.70 -20.67
N LYS A 226 -16.25 7.87 -21.91
CA LYS A 226 -17.15 8.04 -23.06
C LYS A 226 -17.94 6.74 -23.27
N PHE A 227 -19.21 6.85 -23.61
CA PHE A 227 -20.10 5.69 -23.78
C PHE A 227 -19.55 4.63 -24.76
N ASN A 228 -18.97 5.07 -25.88
CA ASN A 228 -18.40 4.20 -26.93
C ASN A 228 -16.91 3.84 -26.70
N ASN A 229 -16.36 4.09 -25.51
CA ASN A 229 -14.98 3.72 -25.21
C ASN A 229 -14.84 2.19 -25.09
N ASN A 230 -13.71 1.63 -25.54
CA ASN A 230 -13.49 0.18 -25.48
C ASN A 230 -13.01 -0.25 -24.09
N CYS A 231 -13.93 -0.32 -23.13
CA CYS A 231 -13.63 -0.75 -21.76
C CYS A 231 -13.12 -2.19 -21.64
N PHE A 232 -13.38 -3.06 -22.62
CA PHE A 232 -12.84 -4.42 -22.64
C PHE A 232 -11.33 -4.42 -22.84
N SER A 233 -10.85 -3.65 -23.81
CA SER A 233 -9.40 -3.47 -24.04
C SER A 233 -8.73 -2.83 -22.82
N ASP A 234 -9.36 -1.80 -22.25
CA ASP A 234 -8.84 -1.13 -21.06
C ASP A 234 -8.72 -2.10 -19.88
N ALA A 235 -9.75 -2.94 -19.63
CA ALA A 235 -9.72 -3.93 -18.57
C ALA A 235 -8.55 -4.91 -18.72
N ILE A 236 -8.29 -5.41 -19.94
CA ILE A 236 -7.17 -6.32 -20.20
C ILE A 236 -5.84 -5.61 -19.92
N VAL A 237 -5.65 -4.41 -20.48
CA VAL A 237 -4.39 -3.67 -20.34
C VAL A 237 -4.11 -3.33 -18.88
N VAL A 238 -5.11 -2.84 -18.14
CA VAL A 238 -4.95 -2.48 -16.72
C VAL A 238 -4.66 -3.71 -15.88
N CYS A 239 -5.41 -4.81 -16.04
CA CYS A 239 -5.20 -6.03 -15.25
C CYS A 239 -3.83 -6.65 -15.50
N LEU A 240 -3.39 -6.73 -16.77
CA LEU A 240 -2.07 -7.26 -17.11
C LEU A 240 -0.95 -6.36 -16.63
N THR A 241 -1.09 -5.04 -16.79
CA THR A 241 -0.11 -4.06 -16.30
C THR A 241 0.02 -4.18 -14.78
N ASN A 242 -1.08 -4.23 -14.04
CA ASN A 242 -1.07 -4.42 -12.59
C ASN A 242 -0.25 -5.66 -12.17
N CYS A 243 -0.54 -6.82 -12.76
CA CYS A 243 0.17 -8.05 -12.43
C CYS A 243 1.64 -8.02 -12.85
N PHE A 244 1.94 -7.43 -14.01
CA PHE A 244 3.32 -7.26 -14.47
C PHE A 244 4.12 -6.36 -13.52
N THR A 245 3.52 -5.28 -13.03
CA THR A 245 4.12 -4.39 -12.03
C THR A 245 4.39 -5.12 -10.74
N SER A 246 3.46 -5.95 -10.25
CA SER A 246 3.70 -6.78 -9.06
C SER A 246 4.89 -7.73 -9.26
N VAL A 247 5.04 -8.32 -10.45
CA VAL A 247 6.15 -9.22 -10.76
C VAL A 247 7.49 -8.47 -10.75
N ILE A 248 7.56 -7.31 -11.40
CA ILE A 248 8.76 -6.45 -11.42
C ILE A 248 9.12 -5.98 -10.01
N ALA A 249 8.13 -5.52 -9.25
CA ALA A 249 8.33 -5.09 -7.87
C ALA A 249 8.89 -6.23 -7.02
N GLY A 250 8.42 -7.46 -7.21
CA GLY A 250 8.99 -8.64 -6.57
C GLY A 250 10.49 -8.81 -6.85
N PHE A 251 10.92 -8.72 -8.11
CA PHE A 251 12.35 -8.78 -8.44
C PHE A 251 13.16 -7.64 -7.78
N ALA A 252 12.64 -6.40 -7.79
CA ALA A 252 13.30 -5.26 -7.16
C ALA A 252 13.45 -5.46 -5.64
N ILE A 253 12.38 -5.87 -4.95
CA ILE A 253 12.39 -6.11 -3.51
C ILE A 253 13.31 -7.28 -3.13
N PHE A 254 13.12 -8.43 -3.77
CA PHE A 254 13.86 -9.65 -3.41
C PHE A 254 15.34 -9.60 -3.79
N SER A 255 15.74 -8.84 -4.82
CA SER A 255 17.17 -8.65 -5.12
C SER A 255 17.91 -7.91 -4.00
N ILE A 256 17.30 -6.87 -3.43
CA ILE A 256 17.86 -6.12 -2.29
C ILE A 256 17.79 -6.94 -0.98
N LEU A 257 16.71 -7.68 -0.74
CA LEU A 257 16.63 -8.58 0.43
C LEU A 257 17.63 -9.74 0.32
N GLY A 258 17.92 -10.24 -0.88
CA GLY A 258 18.95 -11.25 -1.10
C GLY A 258 20.35 -10.75 -0.71
N HIS A 259 20.65 -9.48 -1.00
CA HIS A 259 21.86 -8.83 -0.53
C HIS A 259 21.89 -8.73 1.01
N MET A 260 20.79 -8.29 1.63
CA MET A 260 20.68 -8.21 3.10
C MET A 260 20.87 -9.58 3.78
N ALA A 261 20.29 -10.64 3.22
CA ALA A 261 20.49 -12.00 3.71
C ALA A 261 21.97 -12.44 3.57
N HIS A 262 22.61 -12.09 2.45
CA HIS A 262 24.02 -12.42 2.19
C HIS A 262 24.97 -11.77 3.20
N ILE A 263 24.84 -10.45 3.43
CA ILE A 263 25.72 -9.71 4.35
C ILE A 263 25.43 -10.01 5.82
N SER A 264 24.18 -10.39 6.15
CA SER A 264 23.79 -10.76 7.52
C SER A 264 24.06 -12.23 7.84
N GLY A 265 24.51 -13.03 6.86
CA GLY A 265 24.72 -14.47 7.03
C GLY A 265 23.44 -15.28 7.29
N GLN A 266 22.27 -14.74 6.97
CA GLN A 266 20.96 -15.33 7.25
C GLN A 266 20.33 -15.93 5.98
N GLU A 267 19.31 -16.78 6.18
CA GLU A 267 18.48 -17.23 5.07
C GLU A 267 17.51 -16.12 4.60
N VAL A 268 17.14 -16.14 3.32
CA VAL A 268 16.19 -15.16 2.76
C VAL A 268 14.83 -15.24 3.47
N SER A 269 14.40 -16.44 3.86
CA SER A 269 13.17 -16.69 4.63
C SER A 269 13.12 -15.96 5.98
N GLN A 270 14.27 -15.67 6.59
CA GLN A 270 14.35 -15.02 7.90
C GLN A 270 14.33 -13.48 7.82
N VAL A 271 14.75 -12.92 6.69
CA VAL A 271 14.74 -11.46 6.44
C VAL A 271 13.47 -11.00 5.72
N VAL A 272 12.74 -11.92 5.08
CA VAL A 272 11.47 -11.63 4.40
C VAL A 272 10.35 -11.54 5.42
N LYS A 273 9.76 -10.35 5.53
CA LYS A 273 8.51 -10.11 6.26
C LYS A 273 7.36 -9.88 5.27
N SER A 274 6.13 -9.76 5.75
CA SER A 274 4.94 -9.48 4.93
C SER A 274 4.34 -8.11 5.23
N GLY A 275 3.65 -7.52 4.24
CA GLY A 275 2.83 -6.33 4.44
C GLY A 275 3.61 -5.11 4.93
N PHE A 276 3.12 -4.51 6.02
CA PHE A 276 3.71 -3.30 6.62
C PHE A 276 5.16 -3.52 7.06
N ASP A 277 5.42 -4.63 7.74
CA ASP A 277 6.75 -4.98 8.24
C ASP A 277 7.78 -5.10 7.12
N LEU A 278 7.38 -5.57 5.94
CA LEU A 278 8.26 -5.62 4.78
C LEU A 278 8.67 -4.21 4.35
N ALA A 279 7.69 -3.33 4.15
CA ALA A 279 7.90 -1.99 3.59
C ALA A 279 8.53 -1.00 4.58
N PHE A 280 8.25 -1.11 5.87
CA PHE A 280 8.64 -0.11 6.88
C PHE A 280 9.67 -0.62 7.90
N ILE A 281 10.01 -1.91 7.89
CA ILE A 281 11.05 -2.49 8.75
C ILE A 281 12.15 -3.15 7.92
N ALA A 282 11.84 -4.24 7.23
CA ALA A 282 12.86 -5.06 6.57
C ALA A 282 13.54 -4.31 5.41
N TYR A 283 12.74 -3.68 4.54
CA TYR A 283 13.28 -3.00 3.37
C TYR A 283 14.07 -1.73 3.70
N PRO A 284 13.61 -0.84 4.62
CA PRO A 284 14.41 0.33 5.02
C PRO A 284 15.72 -0.06 5.71
N GLU A 285 15.74 -1.17 6.46
CA GLU A 285 16.97 -1.73 7.01
C GLU A 285 17.93 -2.19 5.89
N ALA A 286 17.43 -2.88 4.87
CA ALA A 286 18.22 -3.26 3.70
C ALA A 286 18.78 -2.03 2.96
N LEU A 287 17.97 -1.00 2.74
CA LEU A 287 18.40 0.25 2.08
C LEU A 287 19.46 1.00 2.89
N ALA A 288 19.40 0.95 4.22
CA ALA A 288 20.37 1.60 5.09
C ALA A 288 21.78 0.99 5.01
N GLN A 289 21.90 -0.25 4.53
CA GLN A 289 23.17 -0.92 4.31
C GLN A 289 23.82 -0.54 2.97
N LEU A 290 23.06 0.08 2.06
CA LEU A 290 23.60 0.53 0.78
C LEU A 290 24.45 1.79 0.95
N PRO A 291 25.52 1.96 0.14
CA PRO A 291 26.21 3.24 0.05
C PRO A 291 25.23 4.31 -0.42
N GLY A 292 25.17 5.43 0.31
CA GLY A 292 24.17 6.47 0.08
C GLY A 292 22.76 6.10 0.55
N GLY A 293 22.59 5.25 1.57
CA GLY A 293 21.30 4.82 2.15
C GLY A 293 20.19 5.87 2.21
N PRO A 294 20.44 7.13 2.65
CA PRO A 294 19.46 8.20 2.61
C PRO A 294 18.80 8.42 1.24
N PHE A 295 19.59 8.44 0.16
CA PHE A 295 19.07 8.62 -1.21
C PHE A 295 18.09 7.52 -1.60
N TRP A 296 18.46 6.26 -1.35
CA TRP A 296 17.61 5.11 -1.68
C TRP A 296 16.31 5.11 -0.85
N SER A 297 16.40 5.50 0.42
CA SER A 297 15.24 5.59 1.32
C SER A 297 14.28 6.69 0.89
N ILE A 298 14.77 7.89 0.56
CA ILE A 298 13.93 8.99 0.03
C ILE A 298 13.21 8.55 -1.24
N LEU A 299 13.92 7.94 -2.20
CA LEU A 299 13.31 7.44 -3.43
C LEU A 299 12.23 6.39 -3.17
N PHE A 300 12.52 5.42 -2.30
CA PHE A 300 11.59 4.34 -1.97
C PHE A 300 10.33 4.85 -1.26
N PHE A 301 10.47 5.69 -0.24
CA PHE A 301 9.30 6.22 0.48
C PHE A 301 8.51 7.23 -0.34
N PHE A 302 9.16 7.97 -1.24
CA PHE A 302 8.46 8.83 -2.20
C PHE A 302 7.70 8.01 -3.26
N MET A 303 8.26 6.86 -3.67
CA MET A 303 7.52 5.87 -4.47
C MET A 303 6.31 5.31 -3.70
N LEU A 304 6.45 4.93 -2.43
CA LEU A 304 5.32 4.45 -1.62
C LEU A 304 4.23 5.52 -1.44
N LEU A 305 4.62 6.78 -1.22
CA LEU A 305 3.70 7.93 -1.19
C LEU A 305 2.90 8.01 -2.49
N THR A 306 3.56 7.99 -3.65
CA THR A 306 2.90 8.12 -4.95
C THR A 306 1.99 6.93 -5.29
N LEU A 307 2.42 5.70 -5.01
CA LEU A 307 1.58 4.49 -5.12
C LEU A 307 0.34 4.56 -4.22
N GLY A 308 0.50 5.08 -3.01
CA GLY A 308 -0.60 5.25 -2.06
C GLY A 308 -1.63 6.28 -2.54
N LEU A 309 -1.17 7.42 -3.04
CA LEU A 309 -2.03 8.53 -3.43
C LEU A 309 -3.04 8.14 -4.52
N ASP A 310 -2.63 7.38 -5.53
CA ASP A 310 -3.53 6.99 -6.63
C ASP A 310 -4.71 6.14 -6.15
N SER A 311 -4.45 5.21 -5.21
CA SER A 311 -5.49 4.39 -4.59
C SER A 311 -6.44 5.22 -3.72
N GLN A 312 -5.90 6.23 -3.02
CA GLN A 312 -6.70 7.18 -2.25
C GLN A 312 -7.57 8.05 -3.15
N PHE A 313 -7.07 8.46 -4.32
CA PHE A 313 -7.86 9.24 -5.27
C PHE A 313 -9.10 8.48 -5.71
N ALA A 314 -8.96 7.20 -6.07
CA ALA A 314 -10.08 6.35 -6.46
C ALA A 314 -11.09 6.18 -5.31
N SER A 315 -10.62 5.99 -4.09
CA SER A 315 -11.49 5.75 -2.92
C SER A 315 -12.29 6.99 -2.52
N ILE A 316 -11.67 8.18 -2.52
CA ILE A 316 -12.39 9.43 -2.27
C ILE A 316 -13.33 9.76 -3.43
N GLU A 317 -12.93 9.52 -4.68
CA GLU A 317 -13.85 9.70 -5.81
C GLU A 317 -15.07 8.78 -5.67
N THR A 318 -14.89 7.53 -5.24
CA THR A 318 -16.00 6.58 -4.96
C THR A 318 -17.04 7.16 -3.99
N ILE A 319 -16.57 7.72 -2.87
CA ILE A 319 -17.43 8.32 -1.84
C ILE A 319 -18.11 9.58 -2.38
N THR A 320 -17.32 10.48 -2.98
CA THR A 320 -17.82 11.78 -3.43
C THR A 320 -18.75 11.68 -4.64
N THR A 321 -18.50 10.77 -5.59
CA THR A 321 -19.40 10.46 -6.71
C THR A 321 -20.73 9.92 -6.19
N THR A 322 -20.70 9.03 -5.20
CA THR A 322 -21.93 8.51 -4.57
C THR A 322 -22.79 9.63 -3.98
N ILE A 323 -22.19 10.55 -3.21
CA ILE A 323 -22.90 11.71 -2.64
C ILE A 323 -23.43 12.62 -3.75
N GLN A 324 -22.64 12.85 -4.79
CA GLN A 324 -23.02 13.70 -5.92
C GLN A 324 -24.21 13.16 -6.70
N ASP A 325 -24.36 11.84 -6.78
CA ASP A 325 -25.43 11.20 -7.54
C ASP A 325 -26.77 11.13 -6.81
N LEU A 326 -26.79 11.32 -5.47
CA LEU A 326 -28.03 11.37 -4.69
C LEU A 326 -28.91 12.57 -5.08
N PHE A 327 -28.30 13.77 -5.16
CA PHE A 327 -28.99 15.01 -5.56
C PHE A 327 -28.16 15.80 -6.59
N PRO A 328 -28.10 15.36 -7.86
CA PRO A 328 -27.14 15.86 -8.86
C PRO A 328 -27.19 17.38 -9.11
N LYS A 329 -28.39 17.98 -9.03
CA LYS A 329 -28.60 19.42 -9.30
C LYS A 329 -27.92 20.31 -8.24
N VAL A 330 -27.83 19.83 -7.00
CA VAL A 330 -27.27 20.58 -5.86
C VAL A 330 -25.84 20.11 -5.59
N MET A 331 -25.63 18.80 -5.46
CA MET A 331 -24.38 18.23 -4.98
C MET A 331 -23.22 18.39 -5.97
N LYS A 332 -23.47 18.43 -7.29
CA LYS A 332 -22.41 18.70 -8.29
C LYS A 332 -21.80 20.10 -8.14
N LYS A 333 -22.58 21.09 -7.68
CA LYS A 333 -22.08 22.45 -7.37
C LYS A 333 -21.26 22.47 -6.08
N MET A 334 -21.54 21.55 -5.16
CA MET A 334 -20.90 21.41 -3.86
C MET A 334 -19.68 20.47 -3.87
N ARG A 335 -19.15 20.10 -5.05
CA ARG A 335 -18.04 19.14 -5.17
C ARG A 335 -16.84 19.48 -4.28
N ILE A 336 -16.36 20.73 -4.36
CA ILE A 336 -15.19 21.16 -3.58
C ILE A 336 -15.46 21.05 -2.06
N PRO A 337 -16.54 21.66 -1.52
CA PRO A 337 -16.91 21.47 -0.11
C PRO A 337 -17.08 20.00 0.30
N ILE A 338 -17.67 19.16 -0.55
CA ILE A 338 -17.88 17.73 -0.27
C ILE A 338 -16.54 17.01 -0.17
N THR A 339 -15.62 17.22 -1.12
CA THR A 339 -14.30 16.59 -1.11
C THR A 339 -13.49 17.02 0.11
N LEU A 340 -13.43 18.33 0.42
CA LEU A 340 -12.70 18.84 1.57
C LEU A 340 -13.32 18.38 2.90
N GLY A 341 -14.65 18.40 3.00
CA GLY A 341 -15.37 17.88 4.16
C GLY A 341 -15.15 16.39 4.37
N CYS A 342 -15.15 15.60 3.29
CA CYS A 342 -14.85 14.17 3.32
C CYS A 342 -13.42 13.91 3.82
N CYS A 343 -12.42 14.64 3.28
CA CYS A 343 -11.03 14.54 3.74
C CYS A 343 -10.90 14.92 5.22
N LEU A 344 -11.58 15.98 5.67
CA LEU A 344 -11.56 16.41 7.07
C LEU A 344 -12.17 15.36 8.01
N VAL A 345 -13.34 14.81 7.67
CA VAL A 345 -13.98 13.76 8.48
C VAL A 345 -13.10 12.53 8.56
N LEU A 346 -12.55 12.08 7.43
CA LEU A 346 -11.69 10.88 7.38
C LEU A 346 -10.33 11.12 8.06
N PHE A 347 -9.81 12.35 8.06
CA PHE A 347 -8.67 12.75 8.88
C PHE A 347 -8.96 12.60 10.36
N LEU A 348 -10.07 13.16 10.84
CA LEU A 348 -10.47 13.07 12.26
C LEU A 348 -10.67 11.62 12.70
N LEU A 349 -11.28 10.79 11.86
CA LEU A 349 -11.40 9.35 12.11
C LEU A 349 -10.02 8.66 12.13
N GLY A 350 -9.14 9.03 11.19
CA GLY A 350 -7.78 8.50 11.10
C GLY A 350 -6.86 8.88 12.27
N LEU A 351 -7.21 9.88 13.08
CA LEU A 351 -6.45 10.20 14.31
C LEU A 351 -6.45 9.04 15.32
N THR A 352 -7.51 8.24 15.33
CA THR A 352 -7.57 6.99 16.14
C THR A 352 -6.55 5.95 15.67
N CYS A 353 -6.07 6.08 14.44
CA CYS A 353 -5.13 5.16 13.80
C CYS A 353 -3.67 5.60 13.90
N VAL A 354 -3.38 6.69 14.62
CA VAL A 354 -2.01 7.16 14.87
C VAL A 354 -1.75 7.31 16.36
N THR A 355 -2.43 6.52 17.18
CA THR A 355 -2.10 6.36 18.60
C THR A 355 -0.95 5.36 18.78
N GLN A 356 -0.28 5.42 19.93
CA GLN A 356 0.81 4.52 20.31
C GLN A 356 0.47 3.01 20.22
N VAL A 357 -0.82 2.67 20.23
CA VAL A 357 -1.31 1.27 20.28
C VAL A 357 -1.64 0.73 18.89
N TYR A 358 -1.92 1.62 17.94
CA TYR A 358 -2.50 1.24 16.67
C TYR A 358 -1.68 0.23 15.87
N TYR A 359 -0.35 0.29 15.96
CA TYR A 359 0.53 -0.68 15.33
C TYR A 359 0.22 -2.12 15.77
N SER A 360 0.02 -2.32 17.07
CA SER A 360 -0.30 -3.62 17.66
C SER A 360 -1.68 -4.14 17.23
N PHE A 361 -2.59 -3.27 16.80
CA PHE A 361 -3.97 -3.61 16.46
C PHE A 361 -4.16 -4.00 14.98
N PHE A 362 -3.42 -3.40 14.05
CA PHE A 362 -3.61 -3.62 12.59
C PHE A 362 -2.50 -4.39 11.89
N PHE A 363 -1.29 -4.41 12.44
CA PHE A 363 -0.10 -4.92 11.73
C PHE A 363 0.63 -6.05 12.46
N SER A 364 0.07 -6.53 13.59
CA SER A 364 0.53 -7.73 14.32
C SER A 364 -0.39 -8.90 13.99
#